data_AF-A0A7G9FL05-F1
#
_entry.id   AF-A0A7G9FL05-F1
#
_cell.length_a   1.000
_cell.length_b   1.000
_cell.length_c   1.000
_cell.angle_alpha   90.00
_cell.angle_beta   90.00
_cell.angle_gamma   90.00
#
_symmetry.space_group_name_H-M   'P 1'
#
loop_
_entity.id
_entity.type
_entity.pdbx_description
1 polymer ?
#
loop_
_entity_poly.entity_id
_entity_poly.type
_entity_poly.pdbx_seq_one_letter_code
_entity_poly.pdbx_strand_id
1 'polypeptide(L)'
;MDLRVGVSAVVMNWLIMLYFIILFAERVQSIVRSIRDKDVKLFGSGFNSYVYLAVFLSLAAFLVLLAVGNAAFLKSLFTLDINVYHSIDYRMLSITAGVILVSGMVHTEYTIPGIQFASYGMLIAALVIKTACVNAQAEDRVLLWMSLIYLILFSMAIPVMYHSEIEKAILFHVIEAVVSLALVAAFAVLMYKVLIGNAVNLFYVIPVAIAVIGDTIIVAMRWKEKVNGFVLIFLIAASVMWIAGRIAAAVRLHG
;
A
#
# COMPACT_ATOMS: atom_id res chain seq x y z
N MET A 1 -21.16 -18.17 -13.09
CA MET A 1 -20.26 -18.03 -11.93
C MET A 1 -20.90 -18.76 -10.78
N ASP A 2 -20.16 -19.62 -10.08
CA ASP A 2 -20.65 -20.32 -8.90
C ASP A 2 -21.03 -19.29 -7.82
N LEU A 3 -22.14 -19.47 -7.10
CA LEU A 3 -22.68 -18.47 -6.16
C LEU A 3 -21.63 -18.07 -5.10
N ARG A 4 -20.78 -19.03 -4.71
CA ARG A 4 -19.64 -18.84 -3.81
C ARG A 4 -18.60 -17.85 -4.34
N VAL A 5 -18.36 -17.86 -5.65
CA VAL A 5 -17.40 -16.95 -6.32
C VAL A 5 -17.99 -15.53 -6.38
N GLY A 6 -19.31 -15.40 -6.61
CA GLY A 6 -19.99 -14.10 -6.58
C GLY A 6 -19.99 -13.45 -5.20
N VAL A 7 -20.32 -14.21 -4.14
CA VAL A 7 -20.28 -13.72 -2.76
C VAL A 7 -18.86 -13.31 -2.35
N SER A 8 -17.85 -14.11 -2.71
CA SER A 8 -16.45 -13.80 -2.42
C SER A 8 -15.98 -12.51 -3.11
N ALA A 9 -16.46 -12.24 -4.33
CA ALA A 9 -16.15 -11.02 -5.07
C ALA A 9 -16.80 -9.77 -4.44
N VAL A 10 -18.05 -9.85 -4.01
CA VAL A 10 -18.73 -8.77 -3.26
C VAL A 10 -17.95 -8.45 -1.97
N VAL A 11 -17.63 -9.48 -1.19
CA VAL A 11 -16.91 -9.32 0.09
C VAL A 11 -15.53 -8.69 -0.14
N MET A 12 -14.79 -9.15 -1.14
CA MET A 12 -13.50 -8.57 -1.52
C MET A 12 -13.63 -7.08 -1.85
N ASN A 13 -14.62 -6.69 -2.66
CA ASN A 13 -14.80 -5.29 -3.05
C ASN A 13 -15.22 -4.41 -1.87
N TRP A 14 -16.04 -4.93 -0.95
CA TRP A 14 -16.37 -4.25 0.31
C TRP A 14 -15.15 -4.06 1.21
N LEU A 15 -14.26 -5.05 1.30
CA LEU A 15 -13.02 -4.91 2.06
C LEU A 15 -12.08 -3.85 1.46
N ILE A 16 -11.98 -3.77 0.13
CA ILE A 16 -11.25 -2.68 -0.55
C ILE A 16 -11.92 -1.32 -0.26
N MET A 17 -13.26 -1.26 -0.28
CA MET A 17 -13.99 -0.03 0.05
C MET A 17 -13.81 0.37 1.53
N LEU A 18 -13.75 -0.58 2.45
CA LEU A 18 -13.46 -0.32 3.86
C LEU A 18 -12.05 0.21 4.05
N TYR A 19 -11.06 -0.32 3.34
CA TYR A 19 -9.71 0.25 3.30
C TYR A 19 -9.77 1.75 2.93
N PHE A 20 -10.48 2.07 1.84
CA PHE A 20 -10.67 3.45 1.40
C PHE A 20 -11.39 4.34 2.42
N ILE A 21 -12.54 3.91 2.93
CA ILE A 21 -13.35 4.70 3.86
C ILE A 21 -12.59 4.97 5.16
N ILE A 22 -11.98 3.94 5.76
CA ILE A 22 -11.30 4.05 7.04
C ILE A 22 -10.08 4.96 6.91
N LEU A 23 -9.26 4.76 5.87
CA LEU A 23 -8.07 5.59 5.66
C LEU A 23 -8.48 7.04 5.34
N PHE A 24 -9.41 7.26 4.41
CA PHE A 24 -9.88 8.59 4.06
C PHE A 24 -10.45 9.34 5.28
N ALA A 25 -11.32 8.69 6.07
CA ALA A 25 -11.94 9.30 7.23
C ALA A 25 -10.91 9.69 8.30
N GLU A 26 -9.94 8.82 8.56
CA GLU A 26 -8.87 9.07 9.52
C GLU A 26 -7.96 10.22 9.06
N ARG A 27 -7.60 10.27 7.77
CA ARG A 27 -6.81 11.37 7.18
C ARG A 27 -7.55 12.70 7.22
N VAL A 28 -8.84 12.71 6.87
CA VAL A 28 -9.69 13.92 6.95
C VAL A 28 -9.81 14.40 8.39
N GLN A 29 -10.08 13.50 9.34
CA GLN A 29 -10.13 13.83 10.76
C GLN A 29 -8.82 14.44 11.24
N SER A 30 -7.69 13.88 10.82
CA SER A 30 -6.37 14.35 11.22
C SER A 30 -6.10 15.77 10.71
N ILE A 31 -6.45 16.06 9.46
CA ILE A 31 -6.37 17.42 8.88
C ILE A 31 -7.29 18.38 9.62
N VAL A 32 -8.57 18.03 9.78
CA VAL A 32 -9.57 18.94 10.39
C VAL A 32 -9.15 19.36 11.80
N ARG A 33 -8.60 18.43 12.59
CA ARG A 33 -8.07 18.77 13.92
C ARG A 33 -6.81 19.62 13.83
N SER A 34 -5.90 19.30 12.91
CA SER A 34 -4.68 20.08 12.69
C SER A 34 -4.96 21.53 12.27
N ILE A 35 -6.05 21.78 11.52
CA ILE A 35 -6.46 23.15 11.15
C ILE A 35 -7.11 23.90 12.31
N ARG A 36 -7.87 23.20 13.15
CA ARG A 36 -8.59 23.82 14.27
C ARG A 36 -7.69 24.12 15.46
N ASP A 37 -6.61 23.35 15.60
CA ASP A 37 -5.61 23.57 16.63
C ASP A 37 -4.72 24.77 16.29
N LYS A 38 -4.70 25.75 17.19
CA LYS A 38 -3.92 26.98 17.02
C LYS A 38 -2.43 26.77 17.25
N ASP A 39 -2.06 25.69 17.93
CA ASP A 39 -0.67 25.37 18.25
C ASP A 39 0.01 24.61 17.08
N VAL A 40 -0.78 24.06 16.15
CA VAL A 40 -0.28 23.35 14.98
C VAL A 40 0.07 24.31 13.85
N LYS A 41 1.36 24.43 13.56
CA LYS A 41 1.85 25.21 12.41
C LYS A 41 1.90 24.34 11.15
N LEU A 42 0.76 24.24 10.46
CA LEU A 42 0.58 23.49 9.20
C LEU A 42 1.69 23.76 8.16
N PHE A 43 2.08 25.04 8.00
CA PHE A 43 3.13 25.47 7.07
C PHE A 43 4.29 26.16 7.80
N GLY A 44 4.54 25.78 9.06
CA GLY A 44 5.58 26.38 9.90
C GLY A 44 7.01 25.96 9.55
N SER A 45 7.16 24.87 8.80
CA SER A 45 8.45 24.33 8.34
C SER A 45 8.27 23.68 6.98
N GLY A 46 9.36 23.52 6.21
CA GLY A 46 9.30 22.83 4.92
C GLY A 46 8.79 21.38 5.02
N PHE A 47 9.10 20.69 6.11
CA PHE A 47 8.58 19.35 6.39
C PHE A 47 7.07 19.36 6.63
N ASN A 48 6.57 20.25 7.49
CA ASN A 48 5.13 20.35 7.77
C ASN A 48 4.36 20.69 6.49
N SER A 49 4.86 21.68 5.73
CA SER A 49 4.29 22.05 4.44
C SER A 49 4.19 20.86 3.48
N TYR A 50 5.24 20.04 3.39
CA TYR A 50 5.25 18.83 2.57
C TYR A 50 4.21 17.81 3.06
N VAL A 51 4.21 17.46 4.35
CA VAL A 51 3.32 16.44 4.92
C VAL A 51 1.86 16.82 4.67
N TYR A 52 1.46 18.04 5.05
CA TYR A 52 0.07 18.47 4.88
C TYR A 52 -0.32 18.59 3.41
N LEU A 53 0.55 19.14 2.55
CA LEU A 53 0.29 19.22 1.11
C LEU A 53 0.13 17.84 0.48
N ALA A 54 0.99 16.88 0.82
CA ALA A 54 0.91 15.51 0.34
C ALA A 54 -0.42 14.86 0.74
N VAL A 55 -0.88 15.05 1.99
CA VAL A 55 -2.20 14.55 2.42
C VAL A 55 -3.32 15.22 1.65
N PHE A 56 -3.34 16.55 1.52
CA PHE A 56 -4.38 17.26 0.77
C PHE A 56 -4.47 16.80 -0.70
N LEU A 57 -3.34 16.76 -1.39
CA LEU A 57 -3.29 16.35 -2.79
C LEU A 57 -3.69 14.88 -2.96
N SER A 58 -3.23 14.00 -2.07
CA SER A 58 -3.59 12.58 -2.07
C SER A 58 -5.09 12.38 -1.86
N LEU A 59 -5.72 13.07 -0.90
CA LEU A 59 -7.16 12.97 -0.66
C LEU A 59 -7.99 13.52 -1.82
N ALA A 60 -7.59 14.66 -2.39
CA ALA A 60 -8.28 15.25 -3.53
C ALA A 60 -8.19 14.33 -4.77
N ALA A 61 -6.99 13.84 -5.08
CA ALA A 61 -6.78 12.90 -6.19
C ALA A 61 -7.54 11.59 -5.97
N PHE A 62 -7.54 11.06 -4.75
CA PHE A 62 -8.29 9.86 -4.39
C PHE A 62 -9.79 10.02 -4.66
N LEU A 63 -10.41 11.13 -4.27
CA LEU A 63 -11.84 11.36 -4.52
C LEU A 63 -12.16 11.39 -6.02
N VAL A 64 -11.33 12.08 -6.81
CA VAL A 64 -11.49 12.14 -8.27
C VAL A 64 -11.36 10.76 -8.90
N LEU A 65 -10.31 10.00 -8.52
CA LEU A 65 -10.07 8.67 -9.05
C LEU A 65 -11.15 7.67 -8.63
N LEU A 66 -11.66 7.75 -7.40
CA LEU A 66 -12.74 6.88 -6.93
C LEU A 66 -14.06 7.20 -7.65
N ALA A 67 -14.43 8.48 -7.74
CA ALA A 67 -15.71 8.89 -8.32
C ALA A 67 -15.76 8.72 -9.84
N VAL A 68 -14.68 9.09 -10.54
CA VAL A 68 -14.62 9.10 -12.01
C VAL A 68 -14.01 7.81 -12.56
N GLY A 69 -12.89 7.35 -11.98
CA GLY A 69 -12.12 6.23 -12.49
C GLY A 69 -12.63 4.85 -12.09
N ASN A 70 -13.46 4.75 -11.04
CA ASN A 70 -13.85 3.46 -10.44
C ASN A 70 -15.37 3.25 -10.36
N ALA A 71 -16.13 3.81 -11.30
CA ALA A 71 -17.59 3.68 -11.32
C ALA A 71 -18.09 2.21 -11.35
N ALA A 72 -17.43 1.33 -12.13
CA ALA A 72 -17.78 -0.09 -12.18
C ALA A 72 -17.51 -0.79 -10.83
N PHE A 73 -16.38 -0.46 -10.18
CA PHE A 73 -16.09 -0.93 -8.82
C PHE A 73 -17.15 -0.46 -7.83
N LEU A 74 -17.54 0.81 -7.83
CA LEU A 74 -18.59 1.33 -6.94
C LEU A 74 -19.94 0.63 -7.15
N LYS A 75 -20.32 0.38 -8.41
CA LYS A 75 -21.53 -0.38 -8.73
C LYS A 75 -21.45 -1.82 -8.22
N SER A 76 -20.27 -2.46 -8.35
CA SER A 76 -20.07 -3.86 -7.94
C SER A 76 -20.35 -4.10 -6.45
N LEU A 77 -20.23 -3.08 -5.59
CA LEU A 77 -20.51 -3.20 -4.16
C LEU A 77 -21.96 -3.61 -3.86
N PHE A 78 -22.89 -3.30 -4.76
CA PHE A 78 -24.33 -3.48 -4.55
C PHE A 78 -24.98 -4.44 -5.55
N THR A 79 -24.18 -5.18 -6.33
CA THR A 79 -24.70 -6.12 -7.31
C THR A 79 -23.88 -7.41 -7.36
N LEU A 80 -24.53 -8.47 -7.82
CA LEU A 80 -23.92 -9.76 -8.17
C LEU A 80 -23.81 -9.95 -9.69
N ASP A 81 -24.14 -8.93 -10.48
CA ASP A 81 -24.07 -8.99 -11.95
C ASP A 81 -22.62 -9.12 -12.43
N ILE A 82 -22.33 -10.26 -13.06
CA ILE A 82 -21.01 -10.63 -13.56
C ILE A 82 -20.44 -9.64 -14.57
N ASN A 83 -21.30 -9.00 -15.37
CA ASN A 83 -20.85 -8.03 -16.37
C ASN A 83 -20.24 -6.79 -15.69
N VAL A 84 -20.77 -6.42 -14.53
CA VAL A 84 -20.21 -5.33 -13.71
C VAL A 84 -18.84 -5.73 -13.18
N TYR A 85 -18.67 -6.95 -12.66
CA TYR A 85 -17.37 -7.43 -12.18
C TYR A 85 -16.30 -7.52 -13.28
N HIS A 86 -16.68 -7.94 -14.48
CA HIS A 86 -15.78 -8.02 -15.62
C HIS A 86 -15.36 -6.64 -16.15
N SER A 87 -16.15 -5.60 -15.89
CA SER A 87 -15.85 -4.22 -16.28
C SER A 87 -15.07 -3.43 -15.22
N ILE A 88 -14.71 -4.04 -14.09
CA ILE A 88 -13.87 -3.40 -13.08
C ILE A 88 -12.45 -3.20 -13.65
N ASP A 89 -12.02 -1.94 -13.73
CA ASP A 89 -10.64 -1.60 -14.03
C ASP A 89 -9.77 -1.75 -12.77
N TYR A 90 -9.19 -2.93 -12.59
CA TYR A 90 -8.27 -3.21 -11.47
C TYR A 90 -6.98 -2.39 -11.52
N ARG A 91 -6.58 -1.87 -12.70
CA ARG A 91 -5.43 -0.98 -12.79
C ARG A 91 -5.76 0.36 -12.14
N MET A 92 -6.90 0.96 -12.50
CA MET A 92 -7.35 2.20 -11.90
C MET A 92 -7.62 2.05 -10.39
N LEU A 93 -8.18 0.91 -9.98
CA LEU A 93 -8.40 0.61 -8.56
C LEU A 93 -7.09 0.54 -7.77
N SER A 94 -6.06 -0.09 -8.34
CA SER A 94 -4.74 -0.20 -7.70
C SER A 94 -4.03 1.15 -7.64
N ILE A 95 -4.15 1.99 -8.68
CA ILE A 95 -3.66 3.37 -8.65
C ILE A 95 -4.35 4.17 -7.56
N THR A 96 -5.68 4.01 -7.44
CA THR A 96 -6.48 4.71 -6.42
C THR A 96 -6.05 4.30 -5.01
N ALA A 97 -5.78 3.01 -4.80
CA ALA A 97 -5.22 2.49 -3.55
C ALA A 97 -3.82 3.03 -3.25
N GLY A 98 -2.92 3.07 -4.24
CA GLY A 98 -1.62 3.70 -4.08
C GLY A 98 -1.72 5.19 -3.74
N VAL A 99 -2.59 5.93 -4.43
CA VAL A 99 -2.77 7.38 -4.23
C VAL A 99 -3.23 7.69 -2.81
N ILE A 100 -4.23 6.99 -2.27
CA ILE A 100 -4.64 7.21 -0.88
C ILE A 100 -3.57 6.73 0.11
N LEU A 101 -2.82 5.68 -0.21
CA LEU A 101 -1.71 5.19 0.63
C LEU A 101 -0.63 6.27 0.83
N VAL A 102 -0.37 7.15 -0.15
CA VAL A 102 0.57 8.28 0.01
C VAL A 102 0.24 9.11 1.25
N SER A 103 -1.05 9.40 1.50
CA SER A 103 -1.46 10.11 2.72
C SER A 103 -1.28 9.28 4.00
N GLY A 104 -1.30 7.95 3.87
CA GLY A 104 -1.05 7.00 4.95
C GLY A 104 0.43 6.90 5.31
N MET A 105 1.34 7.22 4.38
CA MET A 105 2.80 7.17 4.60
C MET A 105 3.37 8.43 5.26
N VAL A 106 2.52 9.38 5.66
CA VAL A 106 2.92 10.58 6.38
C VAL A 106 2.10 10.74 7.66
N HIS A 107 2.78 11.05 8.77
CA HIS A 107 2.11 11.34 10.03
C HIS A 107 1.92 12.85 10.21
N THR A 108 0.68 13.29 10.17
CA THR A 108 0.22 14.58 10.71
C THR A 108 0.02 14.48 12.21
N GLU A 109 -0.04 15.62 12.90
CA GLU A 109 -0.11 15.71 14.37
C GLU A 109 -1.16 14.80 15.02
N TYR A 110 -2.34 14.74 14.42
CA TYR A 110 -3.50 14.00 14.95
C TYR A 110 -3.71 12.64 14.27
N THR A 111 -2.66 12.05 13.69
CA THR A 111 -2.73 10.71 13.10
C THR A 111 -3.01 9.66 14.17
N ILE A 112 -3.87 8.70 13.86
CA ILE A 112 -4.15 7.52 14.69
C ILE A 112 -3.58 6.28 13.97
N PRO A 113 -2.33 5.87 14.25
CA PRO A 113 -1.67 4.77 13.54
C PRO A 113 -2.45 3.46 13.57
N GLY A 114 -3.13 3.16 14.68
CA GLY A 114 -3.93 1.94 14.81
C GLY A 114 -5.10 1.86 13.82
N ILE A 115 -5.71 3.00 13.47
CA ILE A 115 -6.82 3.04 12.50
C ILE A 115 -6.28 2.87 11.07
N GLN A 116 -5.12 3.47 10.77
CA GLN A 116 -4.44 3.26 9.48
C GLN A 116 -4.04 1.79 9.29
N PHE A 117 -3.53 1.15 10.35
CA PHE A 117 -3.21 -0.27 10.34
C PHE A 117 -4.46 -1.14 10.13
N ALA A 118 -5.58 -0.81 10.80
CA ALA A 118 -6.85 -1.50 10.60
C ALA A 118 -7.37 -1.37 9.17
N SER A 119 -7.29 -0.18 8.58
CA SER A 119 -7.61 0.05 7.16
C SER A 119 -6.76 -0.87 6.27
N TYR A 120 -5.44 -0.90 6.50
CA TYR A 120 -4.53 -1.73 5.73
C TYR A 120 -4.84 -3.23 5.85
N GLY A 121 -5.27 -3.69 7.04
CA GLY A 121 -5.77 -5.04 7.27
C GLY A 121 -6.96 -5.42 6.39
N MET A 122 -7.86 -4.48 6.08
CA MET A 122 -8.99 -4.72 5.17
C MET A 122 -8.49 -4.98 3.74
N LEU A 123 -7.50 -4.21 3.27
CA LEU A 123 -6.90 -4.43 1.96
C LEU A 123 -6.19 -5.79 1.90
N ILE A 124 -5.42 -6.16 2.92
CA ILE A 124 -4.77 -7.48 3.01
C ILE A 124 -5.82 -8.59 2.95
N ALA A 125 -6.91 -8.49 3.71
CA ALA A 125 -7.97 -9.49 3.69
C ALA A 125 -8.59 -9.65 2.29
N ALA A 126 -8.79 -8.55 1.56
CA ALA A 126 -9.25 -8.60 0.17
C ALA A 126 -8.25 -9.35 -0.74
N LEU A 127 -6.96 -9.07 -0.61
CA LEU A 127 -5.91 -9.74 -1.40
C LEU A 127 -5.79 -11.23 -1.05
N VAL A 128 -5.97 -11.61 0.21
CA VAL A 128 -6.02 -13.01 0.65
C VAL A 128 -7.21 -13.73 0.02
N ILE A 129 -8.41 -13.13 0.04
CA ILE A 129 -9.60 -13.70 -0.62
C ILE A 129 -9.35 -13.86 -2.11
N LYS A 130 -8.83 -12.82 -2.78
CA LYS A 130 -8.53 -12.89 -4.22
C LYS A 130 -7.58 -14.03 -4.54
N THR A 131 -6.52 -14.17 -3.74
CA THR A 131 -5.50 -15.22 -3.89
C THR A 131 -6.12 -16.60 -3.68
N ALA A 132 -6.96 -16.77 -2.65
CA ALA A 132 -7.68 -18.02 -2.41
C ALA A 132 -8.62 -18.40 -3.57
N CYS A 133 -9.32 -17.42 -4.17
CA CYS A 133 -10.20 -17.66 -5.32
C CYS A 133 -9.46 -18.17 -6.56
N VAL A 134 -8.24 -17.69 -6.81
CA VAL A 134 -7.45 -18.10 -7.98
C VAL A 134 -6.52 -19.29 -7.69
N ASN A 135 -6.35 -19.68 -6.42
CA ASN A 135 -5.43 -20.72 -5.98
C ASN A 135 -5.66 -22.08 -6.67
N ALA A 136 -6.91 -22.47 -6.88
CA ALA A 136 -7.22 -23.75 -7.53
C ALA A 136 -6.76 -23.80 -8.99
N GLN A 137 -6.72 -22.64 -9.66
CA GLN A 137 -6.41 -22.46 -11.07
C GLN A 137 -4.95 -22.01 -11.32
N ALA A 138 -4.19 -21.75 -10.26
CA ALA A 138 -2.83 -21.27 -10.35
C ALA A 138 -1.88 -22.38 -10.83
N GLU A 139 -0.97 -22.02 -11.74
CA GLU A 139 0.11 -22.90 -12.23
C GLU A 139 0.94 -23.44 -11.07
N ASP A 140 1.29 -22.56 -10.12
CA ASP A 140 1.97 -22.94 -8.89
C ASP A 140 1.32 -22.26 -7.68
N ARG A 141 0.67 -23.09 -6.87
CA ARG A 141 -0.04 -22.67 -5.65
C ARG A 141 0.91 -22.14 -4.58
N VAL A 142 2.07 -22.76 -4.42
CA VAL A 142 3.02 -22.36 -3.38
C VAL A 142 3.64 -21.02 -3.73
N LEU A 143 4.06 -20.84 -4.99
CA LEU A 143 4.61 -19.57 -5.45
C LEU A 143 3.59 -18.44 -5.41
N LEU A 144 2.31 -18.73 -5.70
CA LEU A 144 1.22 -17.77 -5.53
C LEU A 144 1.12 -17.27 -4.07
N TRP A 145 1.07 -18.17 -3.09
CA TRP A 145 0.99 -17.78 -1.68
C TRP A 145 2.26 -17.08 -1.19
N MET A 146 3.44 -17.55 -1.61
CA MET A 146 4.71 -16.86 -1.31
C MET A 146 4.74 -15.45 -1.89
N SER A 147 4.21 -15.26 -3.10
CA SER A 147 4.09 -13.95 -3.75
C SER A 147 3.15 -13.02 -2.97
N LEU A 148 2.02 -13.52 -2.46
CA LEU A 148 1.14 -12.74 -1.59
C LEU A 148 1.84 -12.36 -0.28
N ILE A 149 2.49 -13.31 0.38
CA ILE A 149 3.23 -13.04 1.63
C ILE A 149 4.33 -12.00 1.38
N TYR A 150 5.07 -12.14 0.27
CA TYR A 150 6.05 -11.14 -0.15
C TYR A 150 5.42 -9.77 -0.32
N LEU A 151 4.29 -9.65 -1.03
CA LEU A 151 3.61 -8.37 -1.22
C LEU A 151 3.21 -7.73 0.12
N ILE A 152 2.68 -8.52 1.06
CA ILE A 152 2.32 -8.05 2.40
C ILE A 152 3.57 -7.55 3.13
N LEU A 153 4.66 -8.32 3.17
CA LEU A 153 5.90 -7.91 3.83
C LEU A 153 6.53 -6.67 3.17
N PHE A 154 6.57 -6.64 1.84
CA PHE A 154 7.06 -5.53 1.03
C PHE A 154 6.30 -4.24 1.34
N SER A 155 4.98 -4.33 1.41
CA SER A 155 4.16 -3.15 1.69
C SER A 155 4.36 -2.57 3.10
N MET A 156 4.75 -3.40 4.06
CA MET A 156 5.09 -2.97 5.42
C MET A 156 6.53 -2.43 5.52
N ALA A 157 7.37 -2.68 4.51
CA ALA A 157 8.69 -2.10 4.40
C ALA A 157 8.65 -0.66 3.85
N ILE A 158 7.52 -0.21 3.28
CA ILE A 158 7.39 1.16 2.77
C ILE A 158 7.64 2.14 3.94
N PRO A 159 8.61 3.06 3.82
CA PRO A 159 8.96 3.95 4.91
C PRO A 159 7.85 4.97 5.13
N VAL A 160 7.53 5.16 6.40
CA VAL A 160 6.58 6.17 6.87
C VAL A 160 7.37 7.38 7.35
N MET A 161 7.01 8.54 6.84
CA MET A 161 7.71 9.80 7.10
C MET A 161 7.48 10.28 8.54
N TYR A 162 8.57 10.53 9.26
CA TYR A 162 8.55 11.14 10.59
C TYR A 162 9.34 12.44 10.62
N HIS A 163 8.98 13.33 11.54
CA HIS A 163 9.83 14.47 11.86
C HIS A 163 11.18 13.96 12.39
N SER A 164 12.27 14.64 12.01
CA SER A 164 13.62 14.31 12.43
C SER A 164 14.40 15.60 12.65
N GLU A 165 15.23 15.60 13.70
CA GLU A 165 16.02 16.76 14.13
C GLU A 165 17.50 16.64 13.69
N ILE A 166 17.80 15.69 12.79
CA ILE A 166 19.16 15.47 12.32
C ILE A 166 19.72 16.70 11.59
N GLU A 167 21.04 16.84 11.65
CA GLU A 167 21.80 17.93 11.03
C GLU A 167 21.52 18.11 9.52
N LYS A 168 21.10 17.04 8.83
CA LYS A 168 20.70 17.04 7.40
C LYS A 168 19.22 16.68 7.19
N ALA A 169 18.32 17.20 8.04
CA ALA A 169 16.90 16.85 8.03
C ALA A 169 16.22 17.04 6.66
N ILE A 170 16.52 18.13 5.94
CA ILE A 170 15.93 18.40 4.62
C ILE A 170 16.29 17.29 3.62
N LEU A 171 17.56 16.91 3.53
CA LEU A 171 18.02 15.86 2.61
C LEU A 171 17.37 14.51 2.95
N PHE A 172 17.28 14.20 4.25
CA PHE A 172 16.62 12.98 4.71
C PHE A 172 15.14 12.94 4.33
N HIS A 173 14.39 14.01 4.58
CA HIS A 173 12.97 14.07 4.23
C HIS A 173 12.74 13.96 2.71
N VAL A 174 13.63 14.52 1.88
CA VAL A 174 13.53 14.37 0.42
C VAL A 174 13.78 12.91 0.01
N ILE A 175 14.80 12.27 0.57
CA ILE A 175 15.10 10.85 0.26
C ILE A 175 13.94 9.96 0.71
N GLU A 176 13.47 10.13 1.94
CA GLU A 176 12.36 9.34 2.51
C GLU A 176 11.08 9.53 1.68
N ALA A 177 10.78 10.76 1.24
CA ALA A 177 9.65 11.05 0.36
C ALA A 177 9.74 10.33 -0.99
N VAL A 178 10.90 10.42 -1.65
CA VAL A 178 11.11 9.83 -2.99
C VAL A 178 11.05 8.31 -2.91
N VAL A 179 11.71 7.70 -1.92
CA VAL A 179 11.69 6.25 -1.72
C VAL A 179 10.28 5.76 -1.40
N SER A 180 9.58 6.43 -0.47
CA SER A 180 8.20 6.07 -0.11
C SER A 180 7.27 6.12 -1.33
N LEU A 181 7.31 7.20 -2.12
CA LEU A 181 6.50 7.32 -3.34
C LEU A 181 6.82 6.24 -4.38
N ALA A 182 8.11 5.94 -4.59
CA ALA A 182 8.52 4.89 -5.52
C ALA A 182 8.03 3.50 -5.08
N LEU A 183 8.08 3.21 -3.78
CA LEU A 183 7.63 1.94 -3.23
C LEU A 183 6.10 1.83 -3.21
N VAL A 184 5.37 2.93 -2.97
CA VAL A 184 3.90 2.98 -3.12
C VAL A 184 3.49 2.69 -4.57
N ALA A 185 4.19 3.26 -5.55
CA ALA A 185 3.95 2.97 -6.96
C ALA A 185 4.24 1.49 -7.29
N ALA A 186 5.35 0.94 -6.78
CA ALA A 186 5.68 -0.48 -6.94
C ALA A 186 4.61 -1.37 -6.29
N PHE A 187 4.17 -1.04 -5.08
CA PHE A 187 3.09 -1.73 -4.39
C PHE A 187 1.80 -1.74 -5.22
N ALA A 188 1.38 -0.61 -5.79
CA ALA A 188 0.21 -0.54 -6.65
C ALA A 188 0.32 -1.47 -7.88
N VAL A 189 1.51 -1.58 -8.49
CA VAL A 189 1.77 -2.51 -9.61
C VAL A 189 1.67 -3.97 -9.18
N LEU A 190 2.23 -4.33 -8.01
CA LEU A 190 2.18 -5.69 -7.49
C LEU A 190 0.76 -6.07 -7.04
N MET A 191 0.05 -5.15 -6.39
CA MET A 191 -1.36 -5.29 -6.02
C MET A 191 -2.24 -5.51 -7.26
N TYR A 192 -2.03 -4.74 -8.33
CA TYR A 192 -2.73 -4.92 -9.60
C TYR A 192 -2.58 -6.34 -10.13
N LYS A 193 -1.36 -6.88 -10.11
CA LYS A 193 -1.07 -8.27 -10.52
C LYS A 193 -1.86 -9.30 -9.71
N VAL A 194 -2.00 -9.10 -8.39
CA VAL A 194 -2.87 -9.95 -7.54
C VAL A 194 -4.33 -9.83 -7.95
N LEU A 195 -4.83 -8.62 -8.16
CA LEU A 195 -6.24 -8.38 -8.47
C LEU A 195 -6.68 -8.95 -9.82
N ILE A 196 -5.80 -8.97 -10.82
CA ILE A 196 -6.06 -9.66 -12.10
C ILE A 196 -5.79 -11.17 -12.06
N GLY A 197 -5.30 -11.70 -10.94
CA GLY A 197 -4.98 -13.13 -10.78
C GLY A 197 -3.63 -13.56 -11.38
N ASN A 198 -2.78 -12.62 -11.81
CA ASN A 198 -1.47 -12.87 -12.39
C ASN A 198 -0.35 -12.61 -11.36
N ALA A 199 -0.37 -13.36 -10.26
CA ALA A 199 0.51 -13.13 -9.11
C ALA A 199 1.30 -14.37 -8.67
N VAL A 200 1.47 -15.37 -9.55
CA VAL A 200 2.30 -16.55 -9.24
C VAL A 200 3.75 -16.15 -8.96
N ASN A 201 4.28 -15.14 -9.68
CA ASN A 201 5.64 -14.65 -9.50
C ASN A 201 5.68 -13.12 -9.38
N LEU A 202 5.71 -12.64 -8.13
CA LEU A 202 5.84 -11.22 -7.80
C LEU A 202 7.27 -10.79 -7.41
N PHE A 203 8.24 -11.70 -7.49
CA PHE A 203 9.62 -11.48 -7.04
C PHE A 203 10.45 -10.67 -8.06
N TYR A 204 9.96 -9.48 -8.44
CA TYR A 204 10.64 -8.57 -9.35
C TYR A 204 11.85 -7.92 -8.68
N VAL A 205 12.93 -7.73 -9.43
CA VAL A 205 14.19 -7.13 -8.92
C VAL A 205 14.02 -5.63 -8.63
N ILE A 206 13.31 -4.89 -9.48
CA ILE A 206 13.20 -3.44 -9.37
C ILE A 206 12.58 -3.00 -8.03
N PRO A 207 11.40 -3.52 -7.61
CA PRO A 207 10.81 -3.13 -6.32
C PRO A 207 11.71 -3.42 -5.12
N VAL A 208 12.32 -4.61 -5.06
CA VAL A 208 13.19 -4.98 -3.93
C VAL A 208 14.48 -4.17 -3.92
N ALA A 209 15.04 -3.84 -5.08
CA ALA A 209 16.25 -3.02 -5.16
C ALA A 209 15.99 -1.60 -4.65
N ILE A 210 14.85 -1.00 -5.01
CA ILE A 210 14.45 0.31 -4.48
C ILE A 210 14.28 0.24 -2.96
N ALA A 211 13.62 -0.79 -2.44
CA ALA A 211 13.41 -0.96 -0.99
C ALA A 211 14.74 -1.13 -0.26
N VAL A 212 15.57 -2.09 -0.67
CA VAL A 212 16.86 -2.37 -0.01
C VAL A 212 17.79 -1.18 -0.06
N ILE A 213 17.95 -0.53 -1.21
CA ILE A 213 18.86 0.63 -1.33
C ILE A 213 18.29 1.83 -0.58
N GLY A 214 17.04 2.18 -0.85
CA GLY A 214 16.37 3.35 -0.28
C GLY A 214 16.25 3.26 1.24
N ASP A 215 15.68 2.17 1.75
CA ASP A 215 15.43 1.99 3.18
C ASP A 215 16.74 1.83 3.95
N THR A 216 17.79 1.22 3.37
CA THR A 216 19.11 1.17 4.01
C THR A 216 19.70 2.56 4.18
N ILE A 217 19.57 3.45 3.18
CA ILE A 217 20.01 4.84 3.29
C ILE A 217 19.22 5.56 4.39
N ILE A 218 17.89 5.42 4.40
CA ILE A 218 16.99 6.03 5.40
C ILE A 218 17.36 5.57 6.82
N VAL A 219 17.53 4.25 7.01
CA VAL A 219 17.90 3.65 8.30
C VAL A 219 19.30 4.10 8.74
N ALA A 220 20.27 4.14 7.82
CA ALA A 220 21.63 4.58 8.12
C ALA A 220 21.69 6.05 8.54
N MET A 221 20.90 6.93 7.88
CA MET A 221 20.84 8.34 8.22
C MET A 221 20.21 8.58 9.60
N ARG A 222 19.23 7.76 10.02
CA ARG A 222 18.58 7.84 11.34
C ARG A 222 19.24 7.02 12.44
N TRP A 223 20.32 6.30 12.14
CA TRP A 223 20.95 5.38 13.10
C TRP A 223 21.37 6.06 14.41
N LYS A 224 21.70 7.37 14.34
CA LYS A 224 22.15 8.17 15.49
C LYS A 224 21.02 8.76 16.34
N GLU A 225 19.79 8.83 15.84
CA GLU A 225 18.62 9.33 16.59
C GLU A 225 17.77 8.18 17.10
N LYS A 226 17.12 7.47 16.17
CA LYS A 226 16.16 6.41 16.46
C LYS A 226 15.98 5.56 15.20
N VAL A 227 16.48 4.33 15.25
CA VAL A 227 16.28 3.36 14.18
C VAL A 227 14.79 3.03 14.08
N ASN A 228 14.22 3.13 12.88
CA ASN A 228 12.88 2.66 12.60
C ASN A 228 12.87 1.12 12.54
N GLY A 229 12.74 0.49 13.71
CA GLY A 229 12.77 -0.98 13.84
C GLY A 229 11.67 -1.68 13.03
N PHE A 230 10.51 -1.04 12.84
CA PHE A 230 9.42 -1.59 12.04
C PHE A 230 9.85 -1.77 10.58
N VAL A 231 10.32 -0.70 9.94
CA VAL A 231 10.80 -0.74 8.55
C VAL A 231 11.97 -1.72 8.42
N LEU A 232 12.91 -1.73 9.36
CA LEU A 232 14.04 -2.66 9.33
C LEU A 232 13.61 -4.13 9.37
N ILE A 233 12.67 -4.49 10.26
CA ILE A 233 12.15 -5.86 10.38
C ILE A 233 11.48 -6.28 9.07
N PHE A 234 10.60 -5.43 8.52
CA PHE A 234 9.87 -5.77 7.31
C PHE A 234 10.75 -5.75 6.06
N LEU A 235 11.78 -4.89 6.00
CA LEU A 235 12.77 -4.91 4.94
C LEU A 235 13.54 -6.24 4.92
N ILE A 236 14.00 -6.72 6.08
CA ILE A 236 14.68 -8.01 6.20
C ILE A 236 13.72 -9.14 5.80
N ALA A 237 12.51 -9.15 6.35
CA ALA A 237 11.52 -10.19 6.06
C ALA A 237 11.13 -10.22 4.58
N ALA A 238 10.89 -9.07 3.95
CA ALA A 238 10.58 -8.95 2.53
C ALA A 238 11.76 -9.42 1.66
N SER A 239 13.00 -9.06 2.03
CA SER A 239 14.21 -9.49 1.32
C SER A 239 14.42 -11.00 1.39
N VAL A 240 14.27 -11.60 2.58
CA VAL A 240 14.36 -13.05 2.78
C VAL A 240 13.28 -13.77 1.97
N MET A 241 12.03 -13.29 2.02
CA MET A 241 10.94 -13.87 1.25
C MET A 241 11.16 -13.73 -0.26
N TRP A 242 11.74 -12.60 -0.71
CA TRP A 242 12.11 -12.41 -2.11
C TRP A 242 13.16 -13.42 -2.57
N ILE A 243 14.24 -13.61 -1.78
CA ILE A 243 15.28 -14.61 -2.07
C ILE A 243 14.68 -16.02 -2.12
N ALA A 244 13.91 -16.39 -1.09
CA ALA A 244 13.26 -17.69 -1.03
C ALA A 244 12.32 -17.92 -2.22
N GLY A 245 11.54 -16.90 -2.59
CA GLY A 245 10.64 -16.93 -3.74
C GLY A 245 11.37 -17.08 -5.08
N ARG A 246 12.50 -16.39 -5.26
CA ARG A 246 13.36 -16.52 -6.45
C ARG A 246 13.95 -17.92 -6.57
N ILE A 247 14.43 -18.49 -5.47
CA ILE A 247 14.96 -19.86 -5.43
C ILE A 247 13.84 -20.85 -5.75
N ALA A 248 12.68 -20.74 -5.10
CA ALA A 248 11.55 -21.61 -5.35
C ALA A 248 11.07 -21.52 -6.81
N ALA A 249 11.01 -20.31 -7.38
CA ALA A 249 10.65 -20.11 -8.78
C ALA A 249 11.67 -20.75 -9.72
N ALA A 250 12.97 -20.61 -9.45
CA ALA A 250 14.01 -21.23 -10.27
C ALA A 250 13.95 -22.77 -10.22
N VAL A 251 13.76 -23.36 -9.04
CA VAL A 251 13.67 -24.82 -8.87
C VAL A 251 12.46 -25.40 -9.60
N ARG A 252 11.33 -24.70 -9.59
CA ARG A 252 10.06 -25.22 -10.13
C ARG A 252 9.80 -24.88 -11.59
N LEU A 253 10.53 -23.91 -12.15
CA LEU A 253 10.49 -23.61 -13.58
C LEU A 253 11.53 -24.41 -14.39
N HIS A 254 12.52 -25.03 -13.71
CA HIS A 254 13.61 -25.77 -14.35
C HIS A 254 13.71 -27.25 -13.94
N GLY A 255 12.84 -27.73 -13.04
CA GLY A 255 12.72 -29.14 -12.66
C GLY A 255 11.38 -29.69 -13.12
#